data_AF-X1EK94-F1
#
_entry.id   AF-X1EK94-F1
#
_cell.length_a   1.000
_cell.length_b   1.000
_cell.length_c   1.000
_cell.angle_alpha   90.00
_cell.angle_beta   90.00
_cell.angle_gamma   90.00
#
_symmetry.space_group_name_H-M   'P 1'
#
loop_
_entity.id
_entity.type
_entity.pdbx_description
1 polymer ?
#
loop_
_entity_poly.entity_id
_entity_poly.type
_entity_poly.pdbx_seq_one_letter_code
_entity_poly.pdbx_strand_id
1 'polypeptide(L)'
;MELITEQYKDKISGVISCYDRMIFTGTLMKISYAQGMTSYMYLNKIRIFDYPRFAEPLKDIIRDNAEKIANKNNIEIEFIKKSHIRKEDIIQKQLKKRGYKPGLVHILSAMEACPSFKPWHDKITGKTFLKGSQSKCLHYYFYFIDKYLGLCYFRVPTWLPFRLQVYVNGHNILKAELDNNNIGYTVIDNAFDSIEDWGKAQKLSDEISIKKIHRKLDEYARMFCPVSEKLNETYHWSIIQAEYATDIVFKKQKYLQTIYDDLITTAIHVVKPENIATFLGKNLIPDIKEK
;
A
#
# COMPACT_ATOMS: atom_id res chain seq x y z
N MET A 1 -30.34 0.61 19.46
CA MET A 1 -29.11 1.35 19.83
C MET A 1 -28.97 2.42 18.75
N GLU A 2 -29.20 3.68 19.09
CA GLU A 2 -29.06 4.80 18.15
C GLU A 2 -27.58 5.06 17.85
N LEU A 3 -27.25 5.54 16.66
CA LEU A 3 -25.87 5.87 16.32
C LEU A 3 -25.43 7.14 17.06
N ILE A 4 -24.14 7.24 17.41
CA ILE A 4 -23.57 8.44 18.04
C ILE A 4 -23.83 9.70 17.19
N THR A 5 -23.82 9.54 15.87
CA THR A 5 -24.07 10.60 14.88
C THR A 5 -25.52 11.08 14.89
N GLU A 6 -26.46 10.23 15.30
CA GLU A 6 -27.88 10.56 15.45
C GLU A 6 -28.14 11.18 16.83
N GLN A 7 -27.69 10.48 17.89
CA GLN A 7 -27.92 10.88 19.28
C GLN A 7 -27.33 12.27 19.61
N TYR A 8 -26.18 12.60 19.01
CA TYR A 8 -25.48 13.87 19.26
C TYR A 8 -25.47 14.79 18.03
N LYS A 9 -26.39 14.61 17.08
CA LYS A 9 -26.48 15.39 15.83
C LYS A 9 -26.36 16.90 16.06
N ASP A 10 -27.06 17.43 17.06
CA ASP A 10 -27.05 18.88 17.35
C ASP A 10 -25.70 19.40 17.86
N LYS A 11 -24.83 18.51 18.35
CA LYS A 11 -23.49 18.81 18.86
C LYS A 11 -22.39 18.56 17.82
N ILE A 12 -22.71 17.94 16.69
CA ILE A 12 -21.79 17.58 15.62
C ILE A 12 -21.80 18.68 14.54
N SER A 13 -20.61 19.12 14.13
CA SER A 13 -20.40 20.05 13.01
C SER A 13 -20.51 19.35 11.67
N GLY A 14 -20.03 18.11 11.61
CA GLY A 14 -20.08 17.29 10.41
C GLY A 14 -19.53 15.90 10.63
N VAL A 15 -19.81 15.04 9.66
CA VAL A 15 -19.33 13.65 9.60
C VAL A 15 -18.83 13.44 8.18
N ILE A 16 -17.64 12.86 8.04
CA ILE A 16 -17.09 12.47 6.76
C ILE A 16 -16.52 11.06 6.88
N SER A 17 -16.85 10.20 5.93
CA SER A 17 -16.28 8.86 5.84
C SER A 17 -15.48 8.71 4.55
N CYS A 18 -14.24 8.24 4.65
CA CYS A 18 -13.36 8.06 3.51
C CYS A 18 -12.38 6.92 3.74
N TYR A 19 -11.72 6.48 2.66
CA TYR A 19 -10.62 5.52 2.79
C TYR A 19 -9.45 6.17 3.53
N ASP A 20 -8.83 5.44 4.45
CA ASP A 20 -7.61 5.88 5.13
C ASP A 20 -6.40 5.16 4.55
N ARG A 21 -6.10 3.97 5.05
CA ARG A 21 -4.98 3.16 4.57
C ARG A 21 -5.42 2.24 3.44
N MET A 22 -4.90 2.46 2.24
CA MET A 22 -5.05 1.54 1.12
C MET A 22 -3.70 0.92 0.75
N ILE A 23 -3.63 -0.40 0.77
CA ILE A 23 -2.49 -1.17 0.28
C ILE A 23 -2.92 -1.99 -0.92
N PHE A 24 -2.31 -1.69 -2.07
CA PHE A 24 -2.48 -2.45 -3.31
C PHE A 24 -1.31 -3.40 -3.53
N THR A 25 -1.54 -4.47 -4.28
CA THR A 25 -0.50 -5.33 -4.83
C THR A 25 -0.59 -5.40 -6.34
N GLY A 26 0.56 -5.28 -6.99
CA GLY A 26 0.71 -5.49 -8.43
C GLY A 26 1.27 -6.88 -8.68
N THR A 27 0.59 -7.67 -9.52
CA THR A 27 0.99 -9.03 -9.86
C THR A 27 1.10 -9.22 -11.37
N LEU A 28 2.21 -9.82 -11.82
CA LEU A 28 2.37 -10.27 -13.21
C LEU A 28 1.75 -11.67 -13.33
N MET A 29 0.45 -11.72 -13.66
CA MET A 29 -0.40 -12.90 -13.47
C MET A 29 0.20 -14.20 -14.00
N LYS A 30 0.71 -14.22 -15.24
CA LYS A 30 1.25 -15.43 -15.87
C LYS A 30 2.50 -15.99 -15.21
N ILE A 31 3.29 -15.16 -14.52
CA ILE A 31 4.54 -15.59 -13.87
C ILE A 31 4.48 -15.52 -12.33
N SER A 32 3.33 -15.13 -11.78
CA SER A 32 3.13 -14.88 -10.35
C SER A 32 3.16 -16.14 -9.47
N TYR A 33 3.17 -17.33 -10.08
CA TYR A 33 3.18 -18.64 -9.43
C TYR A 33 4.03 -19.65 -10.23
N ALA A 34 4.41 -20.75 -9.58
CA ALA A 34 5.49 -21.61 -10.07
C ALA A 34 5.16 -22.34 -11.38
N GLN A 35 3.92 -22.83 -11.53
CA GLN A 35 3.46 -23.46 -12.77
C GLN A 35 3.40 -22.44 -13.91
N GLY A 36 2.90 -21.23 -13.65
CA GLY A 36 2.86 -20.15 -14.63
C GLY A 36 4.26 -19.76 -15.11
N MET A 37 5.20 -19.57 -14.19
CA MET A 37 6.60 -19.29 -14.52
C MET A 37 7.26 -20.46 -15.28
N THR A 38 6.93 -21.71 -14.94
CA THR A 38 7.40 -22.90 -15.68
C THR A 38 6.91 -22.86 -17.13
N SER A 39 5.61 -22.60 -17.34
CA SER A 39 5.03 -22.47 -18.68
C SER A 39 5.67 -21.33 -19.46
N TYR A 40 5.93 -20.19 -18.81
CA TYR A 40 6.63 -19.07 -19.43
C TYR A 40 8.03 -19.47 -19.93
N MET A 41 8.82 -20.17 -19.10
CA MET A 41 10.15 -20.62 -19.51
C MET A 41 10.10 -21.57 -20.71
N TYR A 42 9.16 -22.52 -20.72
CA TYR A 42 8.98 -23.44 -21.83
C TYR A 42 8.56 -22.76 -23.13
N LEU A 43 7.59 -21.85 -23.06
CA LEU A 43 7.15 -21.08 -24.23
C LEU A 43 8.29 -20.26 -24.84
N ASN A 44 9.20 -19.75 -24.00
CA ASN A 44 10.38 -18.99 -24.43
C ASN A 44 11.62 -19.86 -24.70
N LYS A 45 11.48 -21.20 -24.72
CA LYS A 45 12.57 -22.17 -24.96
C LYS A 45 13.74 -22.07 -23.98
N ILE A 46 13.47 -21.63 -22.75
CA ILE A 46 14.46 -21.54 -21.67
C ILE A 46 14.42 -22.83 -20.85
N ARG A 47 15.58 -23.44 -20.61
CA ARG A 47 15.67 -24.64 -19.76
C ARG A 47 15.40 -24.25 -18.30
N ILE A 48 14.65 -25.09 -17.58
CA ILE A 48 14.27 -24.84 -16.18
C ILE A 48 15.49 -24.57 -15.28
N PHE A 49 16.60 -25.29 -15.47
CA PHE A 49 17.82 -25.10 -14.70
C PHE A 49 18.62 -23.84 -15.08
N ASP A 50 18.33 -23.20 -16.20
CA ASP A 50 18.88 -21.88 -16.56
C ASP A 50 18.07 -20.73 -15.93
N TYR A 51 17.07 -21.02 -15.09
CA TYR A 51 16.26 -20.00 -14.40
C TYR A 51 17.10 -18.92 -13.68
N PRO A 52 18.17 -19.25 -12.92
CA PRO A 52 18.98 -18.21 -12.27
C PRO A 52 19.62 -17.24 -13.27
N ARG A 53 20.15 -17.77 -14.39
CA ARG A 53 20.76 -16.97 -15.47
C ARG A 53 19.72 -16.11 -16.20
N PHE A 54 18.50 -16.63 -16.34
CA PHE A 54 17.38 -15.87 -16.89
C PHE A 54 16.92 -14.74 -15.96
N ALA A 55 16.85 -15.00 -14.65
CA ALA A 55 16.34 -14.05 -13.66
C ALA A 55 17.34 -12.92 -13.33
N GLU A 56 18.63 -13.21 -13.39
CA GLU A 56 19.71 -12.27 -13.08
C GLU A 56 19.64 -10.92 -13.83
N PRO A 57 19.54 -10.87 -15.18
CA PRO A 57 19.46 -9.60 -15.89
C PRO A 57 18.20 -8.80 -15.53
N LEU A 58 17.09 -9.47 -15.18
CA LEU A 58 15.86 -8.79 -14.75
C LEU A 58 16.03 -8.14 -13.37
N LYS A 59 16.76 -8.81 -12.46
CA LYS A 59 17.15 -8.24 -11.17
C LYS A 59 18.02 -7.00 -11.35
N ASP A 60 19.00 -7.06 -12.26
CA ASP A 60 19.90 -5.94 -12.52
C ASP A 60 19.15 -4.74 -13.12
N ILE A 61 18.18 -4.96 -14.02
CA ILE A 61 17.31 -3.89 -14.53
C ILE A 61 16.63 -3.10 -13.39
N ILE A 62 16.15 -3.78 -12.34
CA ILE A 62 15.52 -3.10 -11.20
C ILE A 62 16.53 -2.27 -10.41
N ARG A 63 17.72 -2.83 -10.12
CA ARG A 63 18.78 -2.12 -9.40
C ARG A 63 19.23 -0.89 -10.17
N ASP A 64 19.57 -1.07 -11.43
CA ASP A 64 20.11 -0.02 -12.29
C ASP A 64 19.06 1.09 -12.51
N ASN A 65 17.76 0.72 -12.60
CA ASN A 65 16.68 1.70 -12.65
C ASN A 65 16.55 2.49 -11.34
N ALA A 66 16.65 1.83 -10.18
CA ALA A 66 16.60 2.51 -8.89
C ALA A 66 17.75 3.51 -8.74
N GLU A 67 18.98 3.12 -9.10
CA GLU A 67 20.16 3.99 -9.10
C GLU A 67 20.01 5.16 -10.09
N LYS A 68 19.50 4.89 -11.29
CA LYS A 68 19.22 5.93 -12.29
C LYS A 68 18.21 6.96 -11.77
N ILE A 69 17.13 6.51 -11.13
CA ILE A 69 16.11 7.39 -10.54
C ILE A 69 16.71 8.19 -9.38
N ALA A 70 17.50 7.55 -8.53
CA ALA A 70 18.19 8.18 -7.40
C ALA A 70 19.12 9.31 -7.89
N ASN A 71 20.00 9.01 -8.84
CA ASN A 71 20.93 9.96 -9.45
C ASN A 71 20.21 11.12 -10.14
N LYS A 72 19.16 10.84 -10.92
CA LYS A 72 18.37 11.88 -11.61
C LYS A 72 17.74 12.89 -10.63
N ASN A 73 17.44 12.46 -9.40
CA ASN A 73 16.81 13.30 -8.38
C ASN A 73 17.80 13.78 -7.31
N ASN A 74 19.10 13.50 -7.46
CA ASN A 74 20.14 13.79 -6.46
C ASN A 74 19.79 13.23 -5.06
N ILE A 75 19.27 12.00 -5.03
CA ILE A 75 18.91 11.29 -3.80
C ILE A 75 19.84 10.10 -3.61
N GLU A 76 20.33 9.91 -2.39
CA GLU A 76 21.06 8.69 -2.01
C GLU A 76 20.07 7.58 -1.62
N ILE A 77 20.30 6.35 -2.09
CA ILE A 77 19.50 5.20 -1.68
C ILE A 77 19.95 4.75 -0.28
N GLU A 78 19.07 4.87 0.70
CA GLU A 78 19.39 4.51 2.09
C GLU A 78 19.06 3.04 2.39
N PHE A 79 20.09 2.24 2.69
CA PHE A 79 19.90 0.82 3.04
C PHE A 79 19.56 0.62 4.52
N ILE A 80 18.37 0.07 4.78
CA ILE A 80 17.85 -0.21 6.11
C ILE A 80 18.38 -1.55 6.61
N LYS A 81 19.41 -1.50 7.47
CA LYS A 81 20.06 -2.69 8.05
C LYS A 81 19.28 -3.33 9.20
N LYS A 82 18.59 -2.53 10.00
CA LYS A 82 17.99 -2.96 11.28
C LYS A 82 16.47 -2.95 11.18
N SER A 83 15.83 -4.03 11.61
CA SER A 83 14.37 -4.22 11.52
C SER A 83 13.54 -3.27 12.38
N HIS A 84 14.10 -2.72 13.46
CA HIS A 84 13.40 -1.77 14.33
C HIS A 84 13.38 -0.33 13.80
N ILE A 85 14.16 -0.03 12.76
CA ILE A 85 14.14 1.31 12.16
C ILE A 85 12.82 1.46 11.42
N ARG A 86 11.98 2.37 11.89
CA ARG A 86 10.72 2.71 11.22
C ARG A 86 11.03 3.55 9.99
N LYS A 87 10.64 3.04 8.82
CA LYS A 87 10.83 3.70 7.53
C LYS A 87 10.14 5.07 7.55
N GLU A 88 8.97 5.15 8.17
CA GLU A 88 8.17 6.37 8.28
C GLU A 88 8.94 7.51 8.97
N ASP A 89 9.72 7.23 10.02
CA ASP A 89 10.49 8.26 10.74
C ASP A 89 11.57 8.89 9.86
N ILE A 90 12.20 8.10 8.99
CA ILE A 90 13.18 8.58 8.01
C ILE A 90 12.48 9.51 7.02
N ILE A 91 11.33 9.08 6.49
CA ILE A 91 10.56 9.87 5.52
C ILE A 91 10.07 11.17 6.13
N GLN A 92 9.61 11.18 7.39
CA GLN A 92 9.23 12.41 8.09
C GLN A 92 10.40 13.39 8.23
N LYS A 93 11.62 12.89 8.51
CA LYS A 93 12.82 13.73 8.53
C LYS A 93 13.13 14.35 7.16
N GLN A 94 12.95 13.59 6.08
CA GLN A 94 13.16 14.10 4.72
C GLN A 94 12.10 15.12 4.32
N LEU A 95 10.83 14.88 4.66
CA LEU A 95 9.73 15.82 4.43
C LEU A 95 9.95 17.15 5.15
N LYS A 96 10.44 17.13 6.38
CA LYS A 96 10.80 18.37 7.12
C LYS A 96 11.88 19.21 6.42
N LYS A 97 12.79 18.58 5.66
CA LYS A 97 13.88 19.26 4.94
C LYS A 97 13.44 19.76 3.56
N ARG A 98 12.80 18.88 2.78
CA ARG A 98 12.39 19.13 1.39
C ARG A 98 11.08 19.94 1.29
N GLY A 99 10.22 19.81 2.29
CA GLY A 99 8.82 20.23 2.24
C GLY A 99 7.91 19.23 1.52
N TYR A 100 6.64 19.59 1.38
CA TYR A 100 5.55 18.71 0.92
C TYR A 100 5.19 18.90 -0.56
N LYS A 101 6.07 19.49 -1.36
CA LYS A 101 5.83 19.67 -2.80
C LYS A 101 5.90 18.32 -3.53
N PRO A 102 5.06 18.11 -4.58
CA PRO A 102 5.07 16.89 -5.39
C PRO A 102 6.46 16.49 -5.91
N GLY A 103 6.72 15.19 -5.98
CA GLY A 103 7.97 14.60 -6.45
C GLY A 103 8.54 13.52 -5.52
N LEU A 104 9.67 12.94 -5.91
CA LEU A 104 10.37 11.91 -5.15
C LEU A 104 10.88 12.50 -3.82
N VAL A 105 10.57 11.83 -2.71
CA VAL A 105 10.95 12.24 -1.36
C VAL A 105 12.24 11.54 -0.95
N HIS A 106 12.28 10.21 -1.05
CA HIS A 106 13.45 9.42 -0.71
C HIS A 106 13.34 8.01 -1.28
N ILE A 107 14.47 7.30 -1.39
CA ILE A 107 14.50 5.88 -1.75
C ILE A 107 15.15 5.10 -0.61
N LEU A 108 14.42 4.14 -0.06
CA LEU A 108 14.96 3.19 0.90
C LEU A 108 15.19 1.83 0.24
N SER A 109 16.15 1.08 0.73
CA SER A 109 16.34 -0.32 0.33
C SER A 109 16.44 -1.24 1.56
N ALA A 110 15.89 -2.44 1.47
CA ALA A 110 15.88 -3.40 2.58
C ALA A 110 15.91 -4.85 2.08
N MET A 111 16.53 -5.75 2.84
CA MET A 111 16.46 -7.19 2.59
C MET A 111 15.22 -7.77 3.27
N GLU A 112 14.23 -8.18 2.48
CA GLU A 112 12.95 -8.70 2.98
C GLU A 112 12.63 -10.06 2.38
N ALA A 113 11.80 -10.84 3.08
CA ALA A 113 11.32 -12.12 2.58
C ALA A 113 10.41 -11.91 1.36
N CYS A 114 10.62 -12.69 0.31
CA CYS A 114 9.84 -12.64 -0.91
C CYS A 114 9.58 -14.06 -1.47
N PRO A 115 8.43 -14.27 -2.15
CA PRO A 115 8.22 -15.46 -2.96
C PRO A 115 9.34 -15.60 -3.99
N SER A 116 9.81 -16.83 -4.18
CA SER A 116 10.86 -17.16 -5.13
C SER A 116 10.59 -18.51 -5.79
N PHE A 117 11.38 -18.85 -6.80
CA PHE A 117 11.31 -20.13 -7.48
C PHE A 117 12.65 -20.86 -7.41
N LYS A 118 12.58 -22.19 -7.37
CA LYS A 118 13.74 -23.06 -7.49
C LYS A 118 13.53 -24.08 -8.61
N PRO A 119 14.53 -24.32 -9.48
CA PRO A 119 14.51 -25.44 -10.42
C PRO A 119 14.32 -26.76 -9.70
N TRP A 120 13.51 -27.64 -10.30
CA TRP A 120 13.23 -28.96 -9.77
C TRP A 120 13.17 -29.99 -10.91
N HIS A 121 13.56 -31.22 -10.60
CA HIS A 121 13.42 -32.36 -11.48
C HIS A 121 12.68 -33.48 -10.72
N ASP A 122 11.57 -33.93 -11.29
CA ASP A 122 10.83 -35.09 -10.80
C ASP A 122 11.43 -36.36 -11.39
N LYS A 123 11.99 -37.21 -10.52
CA LYS A 123 12.63 -38.46 -10.91
C LYS A 123 11.65 -39.51 -11.43
N ILE A 124 10.38 -39.46 -11.01
CA ILE A 124 9.36 -40.44 -11.40
C ILE A 124 8.84 -40.09 -12.79
N THR A 125 8.46 -38.82 -13.00
CA THR A 125 7.87 -38.41 -14.28
C THR A 125 8.92 -37.96 -15.31
N GLY A 126 10.18 -37.80 -14.91
CA GLY A 126 11.26 -37.23 -15.73
C GLY A 126 11.08 -35.74 -16.08
N LYS A 127 10.08 -35.06 -15.50
CA LYS A 127 9.74 -33.67 -15.84
C LYS A 127 10.58 -32.69 -15.04
N THR A 128 10.92 -31.56 -15.65
CA THR A 128 11.56 -30.44 -14.96
C THR A 128 10.53 -29.34 -14.75
N PHE A 129 10.58 -28.59 -13.65
CA PHE A 129 9.69 -27.44 -13.44
C PHE A 129 10.24 -26.54 -12.34
N LEU A 130 9.67 -25.35 -12.20
CA LEU A 130 9.93 -24.49 -11.06
C LEU A 130 9.02 -24.84 -9.90
N LYS A 131 9.59 -24.96 -8.70
CA LYS A 131 8.85 -25.10 -7.44
C LYS A 131 8.85 -23.76 -6.69
N GLY A 132 7.71 -23.38 -6.12
CA GLY A 132 7.62 -22.23 -5.23
C GLY A 132 8.52 -22.40 -4.00
N SER A 133 9.12 -21.30 -3.57
CA SER A 133 9.99 -21.21 -2.39
C SER A 133 9.84 -19.84 -1.73
N GLN A 134 10.44 -19.68 -0.56
CA GLN A 134 10.62 -18.39 0.12
C GLN A 134 12.12 -18.12 0.24
N SER A 135 12.52 -16.89 -0.02
CA SER A 135 13.90 -16.43 0.13
C SER A 135 13.90 -14.96 0.57
N LYS A 136 15.07 -14.33 0.65
CA LYS A 136 15.19 -12.89 0.86
C LYS A 136 15.78 -12.24 -0.39
N CYS A 137 15.20 -11.11 -0.77
CA CYS A 137 15.68 -10.28 -1.86
C CYS A 137 15.71 -8.81 -1.45
N LEU A 138 16.48 -8.01 -2.18
CA LEU A 138 16.50 -6.57 -1.99
C LEU A 138 15.16 -5.99 -2.47
N HIS A 139 14.56 -5.14 -1.66
CA HIS A 139 13.36 -4.38 -2.00
C HIS A 139 13.70 -2.90 -1.98
N TYR A 140 13.29 -2.18 -3.02
CA TYR A 140 13.34 -0.73 -3.07
C TYR A 140 11.99 -0.16 -2.67
N TYR A 141 12.01 0.86 -1.82
CA TYR A 141 10.86 1.65 -1.45
C TYR A 141 11.03 3.05 -2.01
N PHE A 142 10.28 3.37 -3.05
CA PHE A 142 10.21 4.72 -3.61
C PHE A 142 9.14 5.48 -2.85
N TYR A 143 9.52 6.41 -1.97
CA TYR A 143 8.59 7.32 -1.30
C TYR A 143 8.49 8.62 -2.09
N PHE A 144 7.28 9.04 -2.42
CA PHE A 144 7.04 10.23 -3.24
C PHE A 144 5.70 10.87 -2.92
N ILE A 145 5.55 12.13 -3.34
CA ILE A 145 4.29 12.86 -3.28
C ILE A 145 3.76 12.98 -4.71
N ASP A 146 2.66 12.29 -5.01
CA ASP A 146 1.87 12.53 -6.22
C ASP A 146 0.86 13.65 -5.99
N LYS A 147 0.49 14.36 -7.05
CA LYS A 147 -0.49 15.45 -6.96
C LYS A 147 -1.89 14.97 -6.57
N TYR A 148 -2.23 13.73 -6.89
CA TYR A 148 -3.56 13.16 -6.62
C TYR A 148 -3.53 12.17 -5.45
N LEU A 149 -2.56 11.25 -5.44
CA LEU A 149 -2.45 10.23 -4.37
C LEU A 149 -1.84 10.79 -3.07
N GLY A 150 -1.23 11.97 -3.12
CA GLY A 150 -0.45 12.53 -2.02
C GLY A 150 0.80 11.71 -1.71
N LEU A 151 1.23 11.73 -0.45
CA LEU A 151 2.38 10.95 0.01
C LEU A 151 2.05 9.44 -0.03
N CYS A 152 2.83 8.70 -0.80
CA CYS A 152 2.69 7.26 -1.00
C CYS A 152 4.05 6.58 -1.13
N TYR A 153 4.06 5.24 -1.13
CA TYR A 153 5.26 4.49 -1.49
C TYR A 153 4.98 3.37 -2.49
N PHE A 154 5.98 3.08 -3.32
CA PHE A 154 6.05 1.89 -4.16
C PHE A 154 7.16 0.97 -3.66
N ARG A 155 6.79 -0.24 -3.22
CA ARG A 155 7.73 -1.29 -2.87
C ARG A 155 7.95 -2.23 -4.05
N VAL A 156 9.18 -2.25 -4.55
CA VAL A 156 9.61 -3.02 -5.72
C VAL A 156 10.65 -4.07 -5.29
N PRO A 157 10.32 -5.37 -5.29
CA PRO A 157 11.31 -6.43 -5.08
C PRO A 157 12.22 -6.58 -6.31
N THR A 158 13.46 -7.02 -6.08
CA THR A 158 14.44 -7.28 -7.15
C THR A 158 14.34 -8.68 -7.76
N TRP A 159 13.52 -9.57 -7.21
CA TRP A 159 13.41 -10.96 -7.68
C TRP A 159 12.04 -11.22 -8.31
N LEU A 160 12.03 -12.15 -9.27
CA LEU A 160 10.80 -12.75 -9.79
C LEU A 160 9.95 -13.32 -8.64
N PRO A 161 8.62 -13.11 -8.65
CA PRO A 161 7.82 -12.59 -9.77
C PRO A 161 7.55 -11.07 -9.75
N PHE A 162 8.44 -10.28 -9.13
CA PHE A 162 8.33 -8.82 -9.06
C PHE A 162 7.02 -8.31 -8.42
N ARG A 163 6.55 -8.99 -7.36
CA ARG A 163 5.28 -8.64 -6.72
C ARG A 163 5.34 -7.26 -6.06
N LEU A 164 4.66 -6.30 -6.66
CA LEU A 164 4.64 -4.92 -6.17
C LEU A 164 3.71 -4.78 -4.97
N GLN A 165 4.03 -3.84 -4.10
CA GLN A 165 3.13 -3.37 -3.06
C GLN A 165 3.13 -1.84 -3.07
N VAL A 166 1.96 -1.23 -2.93
CA VAL A 166 1.79 0.22 -2.99
C VAL A 166 0.92 0.64 -1.83
N TYR A 167 1.35 1.66 -1.09
CA TYR A 167 0.54 2.29 -0.06
C TYR A 167 0.06 3.65 -0.56
N VAL A 168 -1.23 3.92 -0.39
CA VAL A 168 -1.87 5.20 -0.66
C VAL A 168 -2.73 5.57 0.55
N ASN A 169 -2.72 6.85 0.92
CA ASN A 169 -3.62 7.39 1.93
C ASN A 169 -4.86 7.99 1.23
N GLY A 170 -6.05 7.47 1.51
CA GLY A 170 -7.30 7.94 0.89
C GLY A 170 -7.74 9.32 1.36
N HIS A 171 -7.36 9.78 2.56
CA HIS A 171 -7.56 11.18 2.97
C HIS A 171 -6.86 12.14 2.02
N ASN A 172 -5.67 11.79 1.51
CA ASN A 172 -4.97 12.63 0.54
C ASN A 172 -5.70 12.69 -0.81
N ILE A 173 -6.36 11.60 -1.22
CA ILE A 173 -7.20 11.60 -2.41
C ILE A 173 -8.41 12.50 -2.20
N LEU A 174 -9.07 12.41 -1.04
CA LEU A 174 -10.21 13.27 -0.74
C LEU A 174 -9.78 14.75 -0.70
N LYS A 175 -8.65 15.09 -0.06
CA LYS A 175 -8.05 16.43 -0.10
C LYS A 175 -7.88 16.93 -1.54
N ALA A 176 -7.31 16.11 -2.42
CA ALA A 176 -7.13 16.47 -3.81
C ALA A 176 -8.46 16.65 -4.56
N GLU A 177 -9.50 15.87 -4.27
CA GLU A 177 -10.84 16.07 -4.86
C GLU A 177 -11.51 17.32 -4.30
N LEU A 178 -11.35 17.66 -3.01
CA LEU A 178 -11.82 18.92 -2.42
C LEU A 178 -11.14 20.14 -3.06
N ASP A 179 -9.81 20.09 -3.21
CA ASP A 179 -9.02 21.13 -3.88
C ASP A 179 -9.51 21.36 -5.33
N ASN A 180 -9.70 20.27 -6.10
CA ASN A 180 -10.21 20.34 -7.47
C ASN A 180 -11.63 20.90 -7.59
N ASN A 181 -12.42 20.81 -6.52
CA ASN A 181 -13.78 21.32 -6.43
C ASN A 181 -13.88 22.68 -5.73
N ASN A 182 -12.74 23.29 -5.37
CA ASN A 182 -12.62 24.53 -4.61
C ASN A 182 -13.44 24.52 -3.30
N ILE A 183 -13.41 23.41 -2.56
CA ILE A 183 -14.09 23.29 -1.26
C ILE A 183 -13.05 23.51 -0.17
N GLY A 184 -13.25 24.52 0.67
CA GLY A 184 -12.34 24.80 1.78
C GLY A 184 -12.37 23.70 2.85
N TYR A 185 -11.20 23.35 3.39
CA TYR A 185 -11.08 22.42 4.52
C TYR A 185 -9.87 22.71 5.40
N THR A 186 -9.92 22.25 6.65
CA THR A 186 -8.78 22.19 7.57
C THR A 186 -8.57 20.76 8.04
N VAL A 187 -7.32 20.41 8.33
CA VAL A 187 -6.93 19.07 8.78
C VAL A 187 -6.07 19.21 10.02
N ILE A 188 -6.32 18.37 11.01
CA ILE A 188 -5.45 18.19 12.17
C ILE A 188 -4.88 16.78 12.09
N ASP A 189 -3.56 16.68 11.99
CA ASP A 189 -2.84 15.44 11.69
C ASP A 189 -3.35 14.76 10.40
N ASN A 190 -4.13 13.68 10.53
CA ASN A 190 -4.71 12.94 9.41
C ASN A 190 -6.23 13.18 9.24
N ALA A 191 -6.90 13.77 10.23
CA ALA A 191 -8.36 13.88 10.29
C ALA A 191 -8.85 15.26 9.83
N PHE A 192 -10.02 15.29 9.18
CA PHE A 192 -10.66 16.55 8.77
C PHE A 192 -11.26 17.25 10.00
N ASP A 193 -10.82 18.50 10.23
CA ASP A 193 -11.29 19.34 11.33
C ASP A 193 -12.47 20.22 10.90
N SER A 194 -12.40 20.77 9.69
CA SER A 194 -13.53 21.48 9.08
C SER A 194 -13.58 21.23 7.59
N ILE A 195 -14.79 21.20 7.05
CA ILE A 195 -15.07 21.16 5.62
C ILE A 195 -16.22 22.12 5.36
N GLU A 196 -16.09 22.96 4.33
CA GLU A 196 -17.08 23.96 3.95
C GLU A 196 -18.45 23.34 3.60
N ASP A 197 -18.44 22.21 2.87
CA ASP A 197 -19.64 21.45 2.52
C ASP A 197 -19.41 19.94 2.76
N TRP A 198 -19.87 19.47 3.91
CA TRP A 198 -19.80 18.07 4.31
C TRP A 198 -20.55 17.13 3.36
N GLY A 199 -21.71 17.55 2.84
CA GLY A 199 -22.52 16.71 1.95
C GLY A 199 -21.85 16.49 0.61
N LYS A 200 -21.29 17.55 0.02
CA LYS A 200 -20.52 17.46 -1.22
C LYS A 200 -19.20 16.71 -1.01
N ALA A 201 -18.53 16.90 0.12
CA ALA A 201 -17.32 16.14 0.47
C ALA A 201 -17.58 14.64 0.59
N GLN A 202 -18.67 14.24 1.26
CA GLN A 202 -19.05 12.83 1.35
C GLN A 202 -19.32 12.25 -0.03
N LYS A 203 -20.06 12.97 -0.89
CA LYS A 203 -20.29 12.53 -2.27
C LYS A 203 -18.99 12.32 -3.05
N LEU A 204 -18.02 13.24 -2.92
CA LEU A 204 -16.71 13.10 -3.56
C LEU A 204 -15.93 11.89 -3.03
N SER A 205 -16.03 11.61 -1.72
CA SER A 205 -15.44 10.41 -1.10
C SER A 205 -16.06 9.11 -1.62
N ASP A 206 -17.39 9.08 -1.76
CA ASP A 206 -18.13 7.92 -2.25
C ASP A 206 -17.86 7.65 -3.74
N GLU A 207 -17.60 8.71 -4.51
CA GLU A 207 -17.37 8.67 -5.97
C GLU A 207 -15.88 8.63 -6.34
N ILE A 208 -14.98 8.23 -5.42
CA ILE A 208 -13.54 8.12 -5.70
C ILE A 208 -13.29 7.28 -6.95
N SER A 209 -12.54 7.86 -7.90
CA SER A 209 -12.31 7.24 -9.19
C SER A 209 -11.23 6.16 -9.13
N ILE A 210 -11.65 4.90 -9.00
CA ILE A 210 -10.77 3.72 -9.08
C ILE A 210 -9.95 3.72 -10.39
N LYS A 211 -10.55 4.17 -11.50
CA LYS A 211 -9.86 4.28 -12.80
C LYS A 211 -8.68 5.25 -12.75
N LYS A 212 -8.82 6.40 -12.07
CA LYS A 212 -7.71 7.35 -11.88
C LYS A 212 -6.59 6.71 -11.06
N ILE A 213 -6.94 6.01 -9.97
CA ILE A 213 -5.96 5.31 -9.12
C ILE A 213 -5.21 4.26 -9.93
N HIS A 214 -5.91 3.36 -10.64
CA HIS A 214 -5.29 2.33 -11.48
C HIS A 214 -4.33 2.91 -12.50
N ARG A 215 -4.72 3.98 -13.21
CA ARG A 215 -3.84 4.65 -14.18
C ARG A 215 -2.54 5.14 -13.54
N LYS A 216 -2.63 5.73 -12.33
CA LYS A 216 -1.45 6.14 -11.56
C LYS A 216 -0.58 4.96 -11.16
N LEU A 217 -1.19 3.86 -10.71
CA LEU A 217 -0.45 2.64 -10.37
C LEU A 217 0.31 2.08 -11.59
N ASP A 218 -0.31 2.09 -12.77
CA ASP A 218 0.33 1.65 -14.02
C ASP A 218 1.46 2.60 -14.49
N GLU A 219 1.29 3.91 -14.32
CA GLU A 219 2.35 4.90 -14.58
C GLU A 219 3.57 4.64 -13.69
N TYR A 220 3.36 4.46 -12.38
CA TYR A 220 4.44 4.23 -11.43
C TYR A 220 5.05 2.84 -11.53
N ALA A 221 4.28 1.82 -11.87
CA ALA A 221 4.83 0.49 -12.14
C ALA A 221 5.79 0.51 -13.32
N ARG A 222 5.46 1.21 -14.42
CA ARG A 222 6.37 1.40 -15.56
C ARG A 222 7.62 2.19 -15.17
N MET A 223 7.47 3.23 -14.36
CA MET A 223 8.59 4.07 -13.92
C MET A 223 9.55 3.32 -12.97
N PHE A 224 9.03 2.64 -11.95
CA PHE A 224 9.85 2.06 -10.89
C PHE A 224 10.22 0.58 -11.16
N CYS A 225 9.44 -0.14 -11.95
CA CYS A 225 9.62 -1.56 -12.21
C CYS A 225 9.51 -1.89 -13.72
N PRO A 226 10.48 -1.47 -14.55
CA PRO A 226 10.41 -1.56 -16.01
C PRO A 226 10.59 -2.98 -16.58
N VAL A 227 10.55 -4.02 -15.75
CA VAL A 227 10.69 -5.42 -16.17
C VAL A 227 9.44 -5.97 -16.85
N SER A 228 8.27 -5.37 -16.63
CA SER A 228 7.01 -5.81 -17.22
C SER A 228 7.06 -5.79 -18.76
N GLU A 229 7.72 -4.78 -19.35
CA GLU A 229 7.92 -4.68 -20.80
C GLU A 229 8.81 -5.81 -21.33
N LYS A 230 9.90 -6.14 -20.64
CA LYS A 230 10.79 -7.25 -21.01
C LYS A 230 10.09 -8.61 -20.94
N LEU A 231 9.14 -8.74 -20.02
CA LEU A 231 8.38 -9.97 -19.81
C LEU A 231 7.15 -10.03 -20.72
N ASN A 232 6.81 -8.95 -21.43
CA ASN A 232 5.57 -8.78 -22.21
C ASN A 232 4.31 -9.04 -21.35
N GLU A 233 4.33 -8.50 -20.13
CA GLU A 233 3.28 -8.65 -19.14
C GLU A 233 2.81 -7.29 -18.62
N THR A 234 1.59 -7.24 -18.11
CA THR A 234 1.03 -6.05 -17.44
C THR A 234 0.68 -6.40 -16.00
N TYR A 235 0.82 -5.43 -15.11
CA TYR A 235 0.44 -5.62 -13.71
C TYR A 235 -1.08 -5.69 -13.57
N HIS A 236 -1.54 -6.73 -12.89
CA HIS A 236 -2.88 -6.79 -12.34
C HIS A 236 -2.87 -6.28 -10.90
N TRP A 237 -3.75 -5.33 -10.60
CA TRP A 237 -3.86 -4.70 -9.30
C TRP A 237 -4.96 -5.36 -8.46
N SER A 238 -4.62 -5.68 -7.22
CA SER A 238 -5.56 -6.17 -6.22
C SER A 238 -5.36 -5.42 -4.90
N ILE A 239 -6.39 -5.36 -4.06
CA ILE A 239 -6.32 -4.74 -2.74
C ILE A 239 -5.83 -5.80 -1.74
N ILE A 240 -4.73 -5.51 -1.03
CA ILE A 240 -4.30 -6.28 0.14
C ILE A 240 -5.13 -5.84 1.35
N GLN A 241 -5.27 -4.54 1.52
CA GLN A 241 -5.91 -3.92 2.68
C GLN A 241 -6.52 -2.60 2.26
N ALA A 242 -7.73 -2.33 2.72
CA ALA A 242 -8.38 -1.02 2.62
C ALA A 242 -9.08 -0.73 3.93
N GLU A 243 -8.62 0.29 4.64
CA GLU A 243 -9.28 0.80 5.84
C GLU A 243 -10.20 1.94 5.46
N TYR A 244 -11.38 1.96 6.07
CA TYR A 244 -12.38 3.02 5.89
C TYR A 244 -12.61 3.67 7.25
N ALA A 245 -12.40 4.98 7.31
CA ALA A 245 -12.46 5.77 8.52
C ALA A 245 -13.62 6.76 8.45
N THR A 246 -14.23 7.04 9.61
CA THR A 246 -15.28 8.05 9.78
C THR A 246 -14.82 9.09 10.79
N ASP A 247 -14.60 10.31 10.32
CA ASP A 247 -14.31 11.46 11.16
C ASP A 247 -15.64 12.07 11.63
N ILE A 248 -15.79 12.18 12.95
CA ILE A 248 -16.96 12.82 13.59
C ILE A 248 -16.48 14.09 14.29
N VAL A 249 -16.81 15.24 13.71
CA VAL A 249 -16.35 16.54 14.21
C VAL A 249 -17.39 17.14 15.13
N PHE A 250 -17.04 17.35 16.40
CA PHE A 250 -17.92 18.03 17.36
C PHE A 250 -17.75 19.55 17.27
N LYS A 251 -18.85 20.30 17.45
CA LYS A 251 -18.86 21.77 17.48
C LYS A 251 -17.98 22.37 18.57
N LYS A 252 -17.81 21.66 19.68
CA LYS A 252 -17.00 22.08 20.83
C LYS A 252 -16.36 20.87 21.49
N GLN A 253 -15.10 21.01 21.92
CA GLN A 253 -14.37 19.97 22.63
C GLN A 253 -15.11 19.46 23.89
N LYS A 254 -15.77 20.37 24.63
CA LYS A 254 -16.56 20.01 25.83
C LYS A 254 -17.67 18.99 25.55
N TYR A 255 -18.24 18.99 24.34
CA TYR A 255 -19.30 18.04 23.99
C TYR A 255 -18.78 16.61 23.87
N LEU A 256 -17.62 16.42 23.23
CA LEU A 256 -16.96 15.12 23.18
C LEU A 256 -16.48 14.69 24.58
N GLN A 257 -15.87 15.58 25.35
CA GLN A 257 -15.40 15.28 26.72
C GLN A 257 -16.51 14.72 27.62
N THR A 258 -17.74 15.21 27.46
CA THR A 258 -18.88 14.75 28.29
C THR A 258 -19.23 13.29 28.04
N ILE A 259 -18.89 12.75 26.86
CA ILE A 259 -19.25 11.39 26.44
C ILE A 259 -18.03 10.50 26.23
N TYR A 260 -16.82 11.04 26.35
CA TYR A 260 -15.59 10.35 25.96
C TYR A 260 -15.33 9.11 26.80
N ASP A 261 -15.47 9.21 28.12
CA ASP A 261 -15.25 8.09 29.04
C ASP A 261 -16.26 6.96 28.80
N ASP A 262 -17.53 7.32 28.54
CA ASP A 262 -18.57 6.37 28.19
C ASP A 262 -18.30 5.69 26.84
N LEU A 263 -17.80 6.43 25.85
CA LEU A 263 -17.42 5.88 24.54
C LEU A 263 -16.25 4.90 24.67
N ILE A 264 -15.20 5.26 25.40
CA ILE A 264 -14.05 4.38 25.61
C ILE A 264 -14.46 3.13 26.39
N THR A 265 -15.26 3.30 27.46
CA THR A 265 -15.77 2.18 28.25
C THR A 265 -16.61 1.26 27.38
N THR A 266 -17.57 1.82 26.62
CA THR A 266 -18.41 1.05 25.71
C THR A 266 -17.59 0.35 24.64
N ALA A 267 -16.60 1.02 24.04
CA ALA A 267 -15.71 0.42 23.06
C ALA A 267 -14.95 -0.77 23.66
N ILE A 268 -14.39 -0.65 24.87
CA ILE A 268 -13.68 -1.76 25.55
C ILE A 268 -14.61 -2.96 25.79
N HIS A 269 -15.87 -2.72 26.17
CA HIS A 269 -16.83 -3.79 26.48
C HIS A 269 -17.45 -4.43 25.23
N VAL A 270 -17.66 -3.65 24.16
CA VAL A 270 -18.34 -4.10 22.93
C VAL A 270 -17.36 -4.65 21.90
N VAL A 271 -16.12 -4.17 21.88
CA VAL A 271 -15.08 -4.65 20.97
C VAL A 271 -14.57 -6.01 21.44
N LYS A 272 -15.13 -7.07 20.83
CA LYS A 272 -14.68 -8.44 21.07
C LYS A 272 -13.29 -8.70 20.47
N PRO A 273 -12.54 -9.70 20.95
CA PRO A 273 -11.27 -10.13 20.35
C PRO A 273 -11.38 -10.41 18.84
N GLU A 274 -12.56 -10.82 18.37
CA GLU A 274 -12.90 -11.04 16.96
C GLU A 274 -12.83 -9.75 16.12
N ASN A 275 -13.30 -8.64 16.69
CA ASN A 275 -13.24 -7.32 16.08
C ASN A 275 -11.79 -6.79 16.03
N ILE A 276 -11.00 -7.08 17.07
CA ILE A 276 -9.57 -6.74 17.15
C ILE A 276 -8.75 -7.57 16.15
N ALA A 277 -9.05 -8.87 16.02
CA ALA A 277 -8.36 -9.76 15.08
C ALA A 277 -8.58 -9.30 13.62
N THR A 278 -9.81 -8.89 13.29
CA THR A 278 -10.15 -8.30 11.99
C THR A 278 -9.39 -7.00 11.75
N PHE A 279 -9.33 -6.09 12.74
CA PHE A 279 -8.58 -4.83 12.66
C PHE A 279 -7.06 -5.06 12.49
N LEU A 280 -6.49 -6.07 13.17
CA LEU A 280 -5.07 -6.40 13.09
C LEU A 280 -4.71 -7.32 11.90
N GLY A 281 -5.67 -7.66 11.04
CA GLY A 281 -5.47 -8.56 9.90
C GLY A 281 -5.03 -9.97 10.30
N LYS A 282 -5.43 -10.44 11.50
CA LYS A 282 -5.15 -11.79 12.00
C LYS A 282 -6.39 -12.67 11.84
N ASN A 283 -6.19 -13.86 11.30
CA ASN A 283 -7.24 -14.89 11.31
C ASN A 283 -7.46 -15.34 12.76
N LEU A 284 -8.73 -15.39 13.19
CA LEU A 284 -9.12 -16.04 14.43
C LEU A 284 -8.76 -17.52 14.33
N ILE A 285 -7.99 -18.03 15.29
CA ILE A 285 -7.80 -19.48 15.42
C ILE A 285 -9.12 -20.03 15.94
N PRO A 286 -9.83 -20.90 15.20
CA PRO A 286 -11.08 -21.46 15.66
C PRO A 286 -10.74 -22.57 16.66
N ASP A 287 -10.60 -22.21 17.93
CA ASP A 287 -10.89 -23.05 19.11
C ASP A 287 -10.30 -22.40 20.37
N ILE A 288 -11.08 -21.50 20.97
CA ILE A 288 -11.17 -21.45 22.42
C ILE A 288 -12.67 -21.47 22.71
N LYS A 289 -13.21 -22.69 22.84
CA LYS A 289 -14.53 -22.87 23.47
C LYS A 289 -14.43 -22.30 24.87
N GLU A 290 -15.14 -21.20 25.10
CA GLU A 290 -15.37 -20.67 26.44
C GLU A 290 -15.94 -21.80 27.32
N LYS A 291 -15.27 -22.05 28.43
CA LYS A 291 -15.81 -22.74 29.61
C LYS A 291 -16.09 -21.69 30.65
#